data_AF-A0A944QDQ5-F1
#
_entry.id   AF-A0A944QDQ5-F1
#
_cell.length_a   1.000
_cell.length_b   1.000
_cell.length_c   1.000
_cell.angle_alpha   90.00
_cell.angle_beta   90.00
_cell.angle_gamma   90.00
#
_symmetry.space_group_name_H-M   'P 1'
#
loop_
_entity.id
_entity.type
_entity.pdbx_description
1 polymer ?
#
loop_
_entity_poly.entity_id
_entity_poly.type
_entity_poly.pdbx_seq_one_letter_code
_entity_poly.pdbx_strand_id
1 'polypeptide(L)'
;MGEQSGAGPASRSSGSSGSSESSRSSGGRGQIYVETRIRSSLERLWELSQDPGQHPRWDLRFSRIVPTGLTPEGHALFRYEFRLPFHTIRGSGTSLGTRSQPDGQSTSVLKFSTSDPLSPIGPGAGYWRYIPTKDGVRFITGYNYRPGMGRLGRTLDRRVSRPALGWATAWSFDRLRLWAESDVDPGRSRNAWIMDSLLRLAGILTGSTLVARATSATVPFHRGDTRRLLGFALVAAAVVVPSPPIVPRARRCLRRPPDSRSAVEPASLAPLAEPEGYFLPLDSENGSPA
;
A
#
# COMPACT_ATOMS: atom_id res chain seq x y z
N MET A 1 -27.89 19.61 74.58
CA MET A 1 -28.05 18.78 73.36
C MET A 1 -29.47 18.27 73.39
N GLY A 2 -30.49 18.92 72.84
CA GLY A 2 -30.57 19.72 71.62
C GLY A 2 -31.51 19.00 70.67
N GLU A 3 -32.81 19.30 70.80
CA GLU A 3 -34.02 18.67 70.24
C GLU A 3 -34.16 18.65 68.69
N GLN A 4 -35.19 17.89 68.25
CA GLN A 4 -35.90 17.83 66.95
C GLN A 4 -35.35 16.86 65.87
N SER A 5 -36.03 15.75 65.53
CA SER A 5 -37.34 15.56 64.84
C SER A 5 -37.24 15.68 63.31
N GLY A 6 -37.68 14.65 62.57
CA GLY A 6 -37.81 14.72 61.11
C GLY A 6 -37.87 13.38 60.38
N ALA A 7 -39.04 13.07 59.83
CA ALA A 7 -39.41 11.86 59.10
C ALA A 7 -38.95 11.83 57.62
N GLY A 8 -39.03 10.65 56.98
CA GLY A 8 -39.32 10.52 55.55
C GLY A 8 -38.33 9.68 54.71
N PRO A 9 -38.78 8.64 53.97
CA PRO A 9 -37.96 7.82 53.09
C PRO A 9 -38.01 8.31 51.63
N ALA A 10 -36.88 8.31 50.94
CA ALA A 10 -36.74 8.50 49.49
C ALA A 10 -35.29 8.18 49.10
N SER A 11 -34.92 7.69 47.94
CA SER A 11 -35.59 7.18 46.75
C SER A 11 -34.45 6.59 45.91
N ARG A 12 -34.80 5.67 45.02
CA ARG A 12 -33.88 5.00 44.09
C ARG A 12 -33.16 6.04 43.23
N SER A 13 -31.83 6.05 43.24
CA SER A 13 -31.03 6.66 42.18
C SER A 13 -30.62 5.58 41.16
N SER A 14 -31.17 5.74 39.97
CA SER A 14 -30.83 5.03 38.75
C SER A 14 -29.37 5.33 38.37
N GLY A 15 -28.48 4.36 38.63
CA GLY A 15 -27.15 4.34 38.05
C GLY A 15 -27.24 4.00 36.56
N SER A 16 -27.14 5.03 35.73
CA SER A 16 -26.89 4.92 34.28
C SER A 16 -25.64 4.09 34.07
N SER A 17 -25.82 2.84 33.68
CA SER A 17 -24.78 1.95 33.17
C SER A 17 -24.28 2.54 31.85
N GLY A 18 -23.23 3.35 31.94
CA GLY A 18 -22.43 3.78 30.81
C GLY A 18 -21.85 2.55 30.13
N SER A 19 -22.43 2.21 28.98
CA SER A 19 -21.93 1.23 28.04
C SER A 19 -20.57 1.70 27.51
N SER A 20 -19.51 1.26 28.18
CA SER A 20 -18.15 1.26 27.66
C SER A 20 -18.07 0.24 26.53
N GLU A 21 -18.58 0.59 25.35
CA GLU A 21 -18.30 -0.15 24.12
C GLU A 21 -16.87 0.17 23.65
N SER A 22 -15.93 -0.55 24.26
CA SER A 22 -15.00 -1.41 23.54
C SER A 22 -14.69 -0.93 22.11
N SER A 23 -13.73 -0.01 21.97
CA SER A 23 -13.01 0.25 20.73
C SER A 23 -12.21 -0.99 20.32
N ARG A 24 -12.91 -1.98 19.73
CA ARG A 24 -12.27 -3.12 19.08
C ARG A 24 -11.44 -2.58 17.94
N SER A 25 -10.12 -2.60 18.11
CA SER A 25 -9.12 -2.36 17.08
C SER A 25 -9.36 -3.34 15.93
N SER A 26 -10.09 -2.89 14.91
CA SER A 26 -10.24 -3.61 13.66
C SER A 26 -8.92 -3.47 12.90
N GLY A 27 -8.00 -4.41 13.12
CA GLY A 27 -7.12 -4.86 12.05
C GLY A 27 -8.02 -5.44 10.95
N GLY A 28 -8.64 -4.55 10.19
CA GLY A 28 -9.88 -4.79 9.47
C GLY A 28 -9.67 -5.76 8.33
N ARG A 29 -10.59 -6.70 8.16
CA ARG A 29 -10.63 -7.60 7.00
C ARG A 29 -10.39 -6.79 5.72
N GLY A 30 -9.28 -7.06 5.04
CA GLY A 30 -8.91 -6.43 3.78
C GLY A 30 -7.82 -5.36 3.85
N GLN A 31 -7.34 -4.94 5.03
CA GLN A 31 -6.19 -4.03 5.12
C GLN A 31 -5.00 -4.54 4.29
N ILE A 32 -4.40 -3.65 3.51
CA ILE A 32 -3.15 -3.94 2.81
C ILE A 32 -2.03 -3.67 3.78
N TYR A 33 -1.22 -4.69 4.03
CA TYR A 33 -0.07 -4.64 4.89
C TYR A 33 1.18 -4.99 4.09
N VAL A 34 2.24 -4.19 4.24
CA VAL A 34 3.56 -4.51 3.72
C VAL A 34 4.63 -4.13 4.74
N GLU A 35 5.57 -5.03 4.98
CA GLU A 35 6.74 -4.79 5.82
C GLU A 35 8.02 -5.22 5.11
N THR A 36 9.08 -4.44 5.28
CA THR A 36 10.43 -4.79 4.87
C THR A 36 11.44 -4.34 5.93
N ARG A 37 12.59 -5.03 5.99
CA ARG A 37 13.73 -4.58 6.78
C ARG A 37 14.73 -3.90 5.86
N ILE A 38 15.17 -2.71 6.24
CA ILE A 38 16.09 -1.89 5.44
C ILE A 38 17.33 -1.61 6.28
N ARG A 39 18.49 -2.08 5.81
CA ARG A 39 19.80 -1.83 6.43
C ARG A 39 20.29 -0.43 6.08
N SER A 40 19.64 0.58 6.66
CA SER A 40 19.95 2.00 6.50
C SER A 40 19.61 2.73 7.80
N SER A 41 20.11 3.96 7.96
CA SER A 41 19.70 4.84 9.07
C SER A 41 18.25 5.27 8.92
N LEU A 42 17.57 5.57 10.02
CA LEU A 42 16.20 6.10 10.00
C LEU A 42 16.14 7.43 9.25
N GLU A 43 17.14 8.29 9.43
CA GLU A 43 17.25 9.61 8.82
C GLU A 43 17.24 9.51 7.30
N ARG A 44 18.12 8.66 6.76
CA ARG A 44 18.20 8.41 5.32
C ARG A 44 16.90 7.85 4.76
N LEU A 45 16.33 6.86 5.43
CA LEU A 45 15.08 6.24 4.97
C LEU A 45 13.92 7.24 5.00
N TRP A 46 13.83 8.06 6.06
CA TRP A 46 12.84 9.12 6.19
C TRP A 46 12.95 10.15 5.06
N GLU A 47 14.16 10.64 4.78
CA GLU A 47 14.38 11.58 3.69
C GLU A 47 13.90 11.02 2.34
N LEU A 48 14.33 9.80 1.99
CA LEU A 48 13.95 9.16 0.73
C LEU A 48 12.46 8.89 0.57
N SER A 49 11.77 8.64 1.68
CA SER A 49 10.38 8.22 1.67
C SER A 49 9.41 9.39 1.83
N GLN A 50 9.82 10.46 2.52
CA GLN A 50 8.98 11.62 2.82
C GLN A 50 9.18 12.79 1.85
N ASP A 51 10.34 12.90 1.16
CA ASP A 51 10.54 13.92 0.14
C ASP A 51 9.62 13.66 -1.08
N PRO A 52 8.65 14.54 -1.39
CA PRO A 52 7.73 14.38 -2.51
C PRO A 52 8.42 14.42 -3.89
N GLY A 53 9.63 14.99 -3.98
CA GLY A 53 10.47 14.94 -5.17
C GLY A 53 11.14 13.58 -5.40
N GLN A 54 11.43 12.84 -4.32
CA GLN A 54 12.05 11.50 -4.42
C GLN A 54 11.03 10.37 -4.43
N HIS A 55 9.90 10.53 -3.74
CA HIS A 55 8.93 9.46 -3.54
C HIS A 55 8.43 8.80 -4.85
N PRO A 56 8.03 9.54 -5.90
CA PRO A 56 7.61 8.93 -7.17
C PRO A 56 8.72 8.19 -7.90
N ARG A 57 10.00 8.41 -7.54
CA ARG A 57 11.11 7.72 -8.18
C ARG A 57 11.10 6.24 -7.86
N TRP A 58 10.68 5.82 -6.66
CA TRP A 58 10.70 4.42 -6.22
C TRP A 58 9.30 3.80 -6.07
N ASP A 59 8.28 4.60 -5.75
CA ASP A 59 6.90 4.12 -5.57
C ASP A 59 6.17 3.94 -6.91
N LEU A 60 5.50 2.78 -7.10
CA LEU A 60 4.68 2.50 -8.29
C LEU A 60 3.29 3.11 -8.20
N ARG A 61 2.84 3.46 -6.99
CA ARG A 61 1.47 3.91 -6.74
C ARG A 61 1.26 5.38 -7.11
N PHE A 62 2.35 6.13 -7.28
CA PHE A 62 2.33 7.55 -7.58
C PHE A 62 3.29 7.88 -8.71
N SER A 63 2.83 8.65 -9.69
CA SER A 63 3.66 9.24 -10.74
C SER A 63 4.13 10.65 -10.39
N ARG A 64 3.38 11.35 -9.53
CA ARG A 64 3.74 12.68 -9.03
C ARG A 64 3.08 12.94 -7.69
N ILE A 65 3.76 13.66 -6.81
CA ILE A 65 3.22 14.20 -5.56
C ILE A 65 3.60 15.69 -5.53
N VAL A 66 2.61 16.55 -5.25
CA VAL A 66 2.79 18.00 -5.25
C VAL A 66 2.25 18.54 -3.93
N PRO A 67 3.11 19.05 -3.03
CA PRO A 67 2.67 19.77 -1.85
C PRO A 67 1.80 20.96 -2.23
N THR A 68 0.69 21.17 -1.54
CA THR A 68 -0.22 22.29 -1.78
C THR A 68 -0.32 23.26 -0.62
N GLY A 69 0.14 22.89 0.57
CA GLY A 69 0.15 23.76 1.73
C GLY A 69 0.16 22.98 3.04
N LEU A 70 -0.13 23.67 4.14
CA LEU A 70 -0.32 23.11 5.47
C LEU A 70 -1.69 23.54 5.99
N THR A 71 -2.37 22.68 6.77
CA THR A 71 -3.52 23.11 7.57
C THR A 71 -3.05 23.95 8.77
N PRO A 72 -3.95 24.69 9.46
CA PRO A 72 -3.60 25.41 10.68
C PRO A 72 -3.00 24.51 11.78
N GLU A 73 -3.39 23.25 11.81
CA GLU A 73 -2.89 22.22 12.73
C GLU A 73 -1.55 21.61 12.28
N GLY A 74 -0.98 22.10 11.17
CA GLY A 74 0.30 21.66 10.63
C GLY A 74 0.24 20.37 9.81
N HIS A 75 -0.95 19.90 9.41
CA HIS A 75 -1.04 18.75 8.51
C HIS A 75 -0.61 19.13 7.09
N ALA A 76 0.24 18.32 6.46
CA ALA A 76 0.70 18.56 5.11
C ALA A 76 -0.38 18.19 4.08
N LEU A 77 -0.75 19.14 3.24
CA LEU A 77 -1.68 18.95 2.14
C LEU A 77 -0.91 18.67 0.85
N PHE A 78 -1.39 17.71 0.06
CA PHE A 78 -0.78 17.39 -1.23
C PHE A 78 -1.81 16.93 -2.27
N ARG A 79 -1.43 17.08 -3.54
CA ARG A 79 -2.08 16.43 -4.68
C ARG A 79 -1.19 15.32 -5.21
N TYR A 80 -1.80 14.24 -5.68
CA TYR A 80 -1.08 13.14 -6.32
C TYR A 80 -1.63 12.82 -7.70
N GLU A 81 -0.77 12.26 -8.54
CA GLU A 81 -1.12 11.73 -9.85
C GLU A 81 -0.70 10.26 -9.94
N PHE A 82 -1.51 9.46 -10.61
CA PHE A 82 -1.15 8.12 -11.08
C PHE A 82 -1.43 8.02 -12.58
N ARG A 83 -0.37 8.01 -13.39
CA ARG A 83 -0.44 8.04 -14.85
C ARG A 83 -0.55 6.62 -15.40
N LEU A 84 -1.65 6.37 -16.08
CA LEU A 84 -1.88 5.20 -16.92
C LEU A 84 -1.63 5.58 -18.39
N PRO A 85 -1.47 4.61 -19.31
CA PRO A 85 -1.19 4.90 -20.73
C PRO A 85 -2.19 5.84 -21.40
N PHE A 86 -3.46 5.82 -20.99
CA PHE A 86 -4.55 6.58 -21.62
C PHE A 86 -5.35 7.47 -20.64
N HIS A 87 -4.97 7.49 -19.35
CA HIS A 87 -5.71 8.20 -18.33
C HIS A 87 -4.80 8.62 -17.18
N THR A 88 -5.08 9.74 -16.52
CA THR A 88 -4.33 10.14 -15.32
C THR A 88 -5.30 10.31 -14.17
N ILE A 89 -5.19 9.40 -13.20
CA ILE A 89 -5.94 9.48 -11.95
C ILE A 89 -5.30 10.58 -11.11
N ARG A 90 -6.13 11.50 -10.61
CA ARG A 90 -5.72 12.59 -9.73
C ARG A 90 -6.46 12.50 -8.41
N GLY A 91 -5.76 12.82 -7.34
CA GLY A 91 -6.38 12.89 -6.03
C GLY A 91 -5.68 13.87 -5.11
N SER A 92 -6.27 14.02 -3.94
CA SER A 92 -5.80 14.85 -2.85
C SER A 92 -5.46 13.98 -1.65
N GLY A 93 -4.57 14.48 -0.82
CA GLY A 93 -4.19 13.81 0.41
C GLY A 93 -3.75 14.79 1.47
N THR A 94 -3.85 14.32 2.70
CA THR A 94 -3.38 14.99 3.90
C THR A 94 -2.45 14.02 4.61
N SER A 95 -1.30 14.48 5.09
CA SER A 95 -0.36 13.66 5.86
C SER A 95 0.17 14.38 7.10
N LEU A 96 0.60 13.59 8.07
CA LEU A 96 1.31 14.07 9.26
C LEU A 96 2.45 13.13 9.58
N GLY A 97 3.67 13.66 9.51
CA GLY A 97 4.88 12.98 9.95
C GLY A 97 5.18 13.31 11.40
N THR A 98 5.35 12.28 12.24
CA THR A 98 5.82 12.42 13.62
C THR A 98 7.18 11.74 13.73
N ARG A 99 8.22 12.52 14.02
CA ARG A 99 9.58 12.04 14.22
C ARG A 99 9.90 11.89 15.71
N SER A 100 10.85 11.02 16.00
CA SER A 100 11.50 10.91 17.31
C SER A 100 10.51 10.75 18.46
N GLN A 101 9.61 9.78 18.34
CA GLN A 101 8.78 9.37 19.47
C GLN A 101 9.67 8.94 20.66
N PRO A 102 9.15 8.91 21.90
CA PRO A 102 9.95 8.60 23.08
C PRO A 102 10.71 7.26 23.01
N ASP A 103 10.24 6.34 22.18
CA ASP A 103 10.84 5.02 21.93
C ASP A 103 11.77 4.99 20.69
N GLY A 104 12.08 6.15 20.10
CA GLY A 104 12.89 6.31 18.90
C GLY A 104 12.15 6.01 17.59
N GLN A 105 10.87 5.61 17.64
CA GLN A 105 10.09 5.33 16.43
C GLN A 105 9.71 6.62 15.72
N SER A 106 9.43 6.49 14.42
CA SER A 106 8.77 7.55 13.66
C SER A 106 7.53 6.99 12.96
N THR A 107 6.55 7.85 12.72
CA THR A 107 5.32 7.50 12.01
C THR A 107 5.01 8.54 10.96
N SER A 108 4.43 8.13 9.85
CA SER A 108 3.77 9.03 8.90
C SER A 108 2.37 8.52 8.66
N VAL A 109 1.35 9.27 9.06
CA VAL A 109 -0.05 8.95 8.78
C VAL A 109 -0.52 9.75 7.59
N LEU A 110 -1.45 9.20 6.81
CA LEU A 110 -2.02 9.90 5.66
C LEU A 110 -3.47 9.47 5.40
N LYS A 111 -4.26 10.42 4.93
CA LYS A 111 -5.58 10.23 4.33
C LYS A 111 -5.52 10.67 2.87
N PHE A 112 -6.27 9.99 2.01
CA PHE A 112 -6.28 10.27 0.58
C PHE A 112 -7.67 10.06 0.00
N SER A 113 -7.98 10.81 -1.05
CA SER A 113 -9.23 10.71 -1.78
C SER A 113 -9.03 11.01 -3.27
N THR A 114 -10.03 10.66 -4.08
CA THR A 114 -10.11 10.98 -5.50
C THR A 114 -11.58 10.97 -5.94
N SER A 115 -11.95 11.89 -6.82
CA SER A 115 -13.24 11.90 -7.54
C SER A 115 -13.20 11.12 -8.84
N ASP A 116 -12.04 10.58 -9.22
CA ASP A 116 -11.87 9.97 -10.53
C ASP A 116 -12.71 8.68 -10.64
N PRO A 117 -13.71 8.61 -11.54
CA PRO A 117 -14.60 7.47 -11.63
C PRO A 117 -13.89 6.20 -12.12
N LEU A 118 -12.74 6.34 -12.79
CA LEU A 118 -11.91 5.23 -13.26
C LEU A 118 -10.91 4.76 -12.21
N SER A 119 -10.81 5.45 -11.07
CA SER A 119 -9.92 5.02 -9.99
C SER A 119 -10.43 3.72 -9.35
N PRO A 120 -9.60 2.67 -9.23
CA PRO A 120 -9.97 1.45 -8.54
C PRO A 120 -10.11 1.63 -7.03
N ILE A 121 -9.61 2.75 -6.48
CA ILE A 121 -9.65 3.10 -5.06
C ILE A 121 -10.35 4.43 -4.86
N GLY A 122 -11.15 4.55 -3.82
CA GLY A 122 -11.76 5.80 -3.36
C GLY A 122 -11.07 6.33 -2.10
N PRO A 123 -11.81 7.02 -1.21
CA PRO A 123 -11.28 7.52 0.05
C PRO A 123 -10.64 6.42 0.88
N GLY A 124 -9.48 6.71 1.44
CA GLY A 124 -8.71 5.78 2.24
C GLY A 124 -7.77 6.47 3.20
N ALA A 125 -7.20 5.65 4.08
CA ALA A 125 -6.30 6.07 5.13
C ALA A 125 -5.20 5.03 5.28
N GLY A 126 -4.01 5.49 5.66
CA GLY A 126 -2.85 4.64 5.79
C GLY A 126 -1.80 5.24 6.70
N TYR A 127 -0.83 4.42 7.04
CA TYR A 127 0.29 4.84 7.85
C TYR A 127 1.56 4.13 7.43
N TRP A 128 2.68 4.76 7.75
CA TRP A 128 4.01 4.20 7.75
C TRP A 128 4.58 4.22 9.17
N ARG A 129 5.30 3.18 9.54
CA ARG A 129 6.09 3.09 10.77
C ARG A 129 7.55 2.82 10.44
N TYR A 130 8.41 3.51 11.16
CA TYR A 130 9.85 3.37 11.12
C TYR A 130 10.28 2.94 12.52
N ILE A 131 10.62 1.67 12.66
CA ILE A 131 11.02 1.09 13.95
C ILE A 131 12.52 0.81 13.88
N PRO A 132 13.36 1.58 14.59
CA PRO A 132 14.78 1.29 14.69
C PRO A 132 15.03 -0.12 15.21
N THR A 133 16.04 -0.80 14.66
CA THR A 133 16.52 -2.11 15.09
C THR A 133 18.04 -2.10 15.09
N LYS A 134 18.65 -3.11 15.70
CA LYS A 134 20.12 -3.25 15.76
C LYS A 134 20.82 -3.21 14.38
N ASP A 135 20.18 -3.68 13.32
CA ASP A 135 20.80 -3.77 11.98
C ASP A 135 20.08 -2.90 10.92
N GLY A 136 19.39 -1.83 11.33
CA GLY A 136 18.66 -0.93 10.42
C GLY A 136 17.23 -0.65 10.87
N VAL A 137 16.30 -0.46 9.94
CA VAL A 137 14.92 -0.06 10.22
C VAL A 137 13.93 -1.10 9.73
N ARG A 138 12.97 -1.48 10.58
CA ARG A 138 11.75 -2.15 10.12
C ARG A 138 10.80 -1.09 9.60
N PHE A 139 10.52 -1.15 8.31
CA PHE A 139 9.65 -0.22 7.60
C PHE A 139 8.34 -0.90 7.26
N ILE A 140 7.25 -0.39 7.84
CA ILE A 140 5.93 -1.00 7.80
C ILE A 140 4.96 -0.01 7.18
N THR A 141 4.04 -0.49 6.35
CA THR A 141 2.83 0.23 5.99
C THR A 141 1.59 -0.62 6.18
N GLY A 142 0.54 0.00 6.71
CA GLY A 142 -0.81 -0.51 6.68
C GLY A 142 -1.72 0.55 6.09
N TYR A 143 -2.62 0.16 5.19
CA TYR A 143 -3.64 1.09 4.67
C TYR A 143 -4.89 0.36 4.21
N ASN A 144 -5.99 1.10 4.22
CA ASN A 144 -7.28 0.64 3.74
C ASN A 144 -7.98 1.76 2.96
N TYR A 145 -8.92 1.37 2.10
CA TYR A 145 -9.68 2.28 1.27
C TYR A 145 -11.04 1.70 0.95
N ARG A 146 -11.98 2.57 0.60
CA ARG A 146 -13.27 2.17 0.01
C ARG A 146 -13.06 1.87 -1.48
N PRO A 147 -13.51 0.73 -2.02
CA PRO A 147 -13.36 0.42 -3.44
C PRO A 147 -13.96 1.51 -4.32
N GLY A 148 -13.23 1.92 -5.36
CA GLY A 148 -13.72 2.85 -6.38
C GLY A 148 -14.60 2.14 -7.43
N MET A 149 -14.88 2.78 -8.57
CA MET A 149 -15.63 2.22 -9.72
C MET A 149 -16.99 1.58 -9.38
N GLY A 150 -17.68 2.08 -8.34
CA GLY A 150 -19.02 1.62 -7.98
C GLY A 150 -19.12 0.11 -7.70
N ARG A 151 -20.11 -0.56 -8.32
CA ARG A 151 -20.38 -2.01 -8.10
C ARG A 151 -19.27 -2.89 -8.65
N LEU A 152 -18.74 -2.56 -9.84
CA LEU A 152 -17.70 -3.35 -10.50
C LEU A 152 -16.42 -3.36 -9.66
N GLY A 153 -16.00 -2.20 -9.17
CA GLY A 153 -14.81 -2.10 -8.32
C GLY A 153 -14.95 -2.89 -7.03
N ARG A 154 -16.13 -2.91 -6.38
CA ARG A 154 -16.36 -3.75 -5.19
C ARG A 154 -16.16 -5.25 -5.45
N THR A 155 -16.59 -5.75 -6.61
CA THR A 155 -16.41 -7.16 -6.99
C THR A 155 -14.95 -7.48 -7.30
N LEU A 156 -14.25 -6.58 -7.98
CA LEU A 156 -12.85 -6.78 -8.37
C LEU A 156 -11.88 -6.51 -7.21
N ASP A 157 -12.25 -5.71 -6.22
CA ASP A 157 -11.35 -5.20 -5.18
C ASP A 157 -10.57 -6.30 -4.46
N ARG A 158 -11.27 -7.33 -3.99
CA ARG A 158 -10.66 -8.42 -3.22
C ARG A 158 -9.73 -9.31 -4.06
N ARG A 159 -10.03 -9.49 -5.35
CA ARG A 159 -9.32 -10.43 -6.23
C ARG A 159 -8.26 -9.77 -7.10
N VAL A 160 -8.40 -8.47 -7.36
CA VAL A 160 -7.57 -7.72 -8.31
C VAL A 160 -6.94 -6.51 -7.63
N SER A 161 -7.73 -5.52 -7.21
CA SER A 161 -7.19 -4.22 -6.75
C SER A 161 -6.31 -4.35 -5.51
N ARG A 162 -6.78 -5.00 -4.43
CA ARG A 162 -5.98 -5.16 -3.21
C ARG A 162 -4.74 -6.04 -3.42
N PRO A 163 -4.82 -7.21 -4.07
CA PRO A 163 -3.63 -7.99 -4.38
C PRO A 163 -2.62 -7.23 -5.24
N ALA A 164 -3.07 -6.50 -6.26
CA ALA A 164 -2.21 -5.69 -7.12
C ALA A 164 -1.54 -4.55 -6.36
N LEU A 165 -2.30 -3.81 -5.54
CA LEU A 165 -1.77 -2.72 -4.71
C LEU A 165 -0.81 -3.21 -3.63
N GLY A 166 -1.10 -4.35 -3.00
CA GLY A 166 -0.19 -4.99 -2.05
C GLY A 166 1.09 -5.49 -2.71
N TRP A 167 1.00 -6.02 -3.94
CA TRP A 167 2.19 -6.36 -4.74
C TRP A 167 2.99 -5.13 -5.14
N ALA A 168 2.33 -4.06 -5.62
CA ALA A 168 2.97 -2.82 -6.05
C ALA A 168 3.69 -2.16 -4.87
N THR A 169 3.04 -2.07 -3.71
CA THR A 169 3.64 -1.56 -2.46
C THR A 169 4.88 -2.36 -2.07
N ALA A 170 4.81 -3.70 -2.10
CA ALA A 170 5.94 -4.56 -1.79
C ALA A 170 7.09 -4.44 -2.80
N TRP A 171 6.79 -4.33 -4.09
CA TRP A 171 7.81 -4.07 -5.10
C TRP A 171 8.50 -2.72 -4.87
N SER A 172 7.72 -1.68 -4.56
CA SER A 172 8.22 -0.34 -4.25
C SER A 172 9.08 -0.30 -2.99
N PHE A 173 8.69 -1.04 -1.95
CA PHE A 173 9.47 -1.16 -0.72
C PHE A 173 10.82 -1.85 -0.96
N ASP A 174 10.88 -2.91 -1.77
CA ASP A 174 12.16 -3.53 -2.12
C ASP A 174 13.02 -2.60 -3.00
N ARG A 175 12.41 -1.82 -3.89
CA ARG A 175 13.12 -0.81 -4.69
C ARG A 175 13.69 0.32 -3.83
N LEU A 176 12.91 0.83 -2.87
CA LEU A 176 13.37 1.79 -1.88
C LEU A 176 14.50 1.19 -1.02
N ARG A 177 14.38 -0.08 -0.62
CA ARG A 177 15.44 -0.79 0.11
C ARG A 177 16.74 -0.83 -0.69
N LEU A 178 16.69 -1.20 -1.97
CA LEU A 178 17.88 -1.22 -2.84
C LEU A 178 18.55 0.15 -2.93
N TRP A 179 17.75 1.22 -2.98
CA TRP A 179 18.29 2.57 -2.98
C TRP A 179 18.89 2.96 -1.63
N ALA A 180 18.17 2.70 -0.53
CA ALA A 180 18.59 3.08 0.81
C ALA A 180 19.80 2.27 1.35
N GLU A 181 19.93 0.99 0.97
CA GLU A 181 21.02 0.10 1.42
C GLU A 181 22.27 0.13 0.55
N SER A 182 22.13 0.44 -0.74
CA SER A 182 23.19 0.19 -1.72
C SER A 182 23.31 1.28 -2.79
N ASP A 183 22.65 2.42 -2.57
CA ASP A 183 22.61 3.58 -3.47
C ASP A 183 22.28 3.24 -4.93
N VAL A 184 21.47 2.20 -5.13
CA VAL A 184 20.99 1.83 -6.46
C VAL A 184 19.92 2.83 -6.86
N ASP A 185 20.23 3.67 -7.86
CA ASP A 185 19.24 4.58 -8.44
C ASP A 185 17.93 3.83 -8.77
N PRO A 186 16.76 4.37 -8.36
CA PRO A 186 15.48 3.74 -8.64
C PRO A 186 15.24 3.50 -10.13
N GLY A 187 15.66 4.41 -11.02
CA GLY A 187 15.55 4.22 -12.48
C GLY A 187 16.33 3.00 -12.96
N ARG A 188 17.55 2.80 -12.45
CA ARG A 188 18.38 1.63 -12.76
C ARG A 188 17.74 0.32 -12.30
N SER A 189 17.25 0.24 -11.06
CA SER A 189 16.59 -0.97 -10.55
C SER A 189 15.27 -1.28 -11.29
N ARG A 190 14.51 -0.26 -11.68
CA ARG A 190 13.33 -0.42 -12.57
C ARG A 190 13.73 -1.00 -13.92
N ASN A 191 14.74 -0.42 -14.57
CA ASN A 191 15.18 -0.87 -15.89
C ASN A 191 15.69 -2.32 -15.82
N ALA A 192 16.42 -2.68 -14.76
CA ALA A 192 16.84 -4.07 -14.52
C ALA A 192 15.66 -5.02 -14.36
N TRP A 193 14.60 -4.62 -13.65
CA TRP A 193 13.37 -5.42 -13.54
C TRP A 193 12.65 -5.58 -14.87
N ILE A 194 12.57 -4.54 -15.68
CA ILE A 194 12.00 -4.60 -17.03
C ILE A 194 12.78 -5.62 -17.87
N MET A 195 14.11 -5.50 -17.92
CA MET A 195 14.96 -6.40 -18.72
C MET A 195 14.88 -7.86 -18.24
N ASP A 196 14.95 -8.11 -16.92
CA ASP A 196 14.77 -9.45 -16.36
C ASP A 196 13.40 -10.03 -16.74
N SER A 197 12.34 -9.22 -16.67
CA SER A 197 10.98 -9.66 -17.01
C SER A 197 10.85 -9.96 -18.51
N LEU A 198 11.41 -9.13 -19.39
CA LEU A 198 11.40 -9.32 -20.84
C LEU A 198 12.19 -10.57 -21.24
N LEU A 199 13.38 -10.80 -20.67
CA LEU A 199 14.19 -11.98 -20.95
C LEU A 199 13.48 -13.27 -20.51
N ARG A 200 12.85 -13.27 -19.34
CA ARG A 200 12.07 -14.42 -18.86
C ARG A 200 10.86 -14.68 -19.75
N LEU A 201 10.13 -13.64 -20.13
CA LEU A 201 8.99 -13.76 -21.03
C LEU A 201 9.42 -14.31 -22.40
N ALA A 202 10.52 -13.79 -22.96
CA ALA A 202 11.09 -14.29 -24.21
C ALA A 202 11.47 -15.77 -24.09
N GLY A 203 12.17 -16.17 -23.02
CA GLY A 203 12.51 -17.58 -22.76
C GLY A 203 11.28 -18.49 -22.67
N ILE A 204 10.22 -18.04 -21.98
CA ILE A 204 8.96 -18.79 -21.88
C ILE A 204 8.28 -18.92 -23.25
N LEU A 205 8.16 -17.82 -24.00
CA LEU A 205 7.48 -17.82 -25.30
C LEU A 205 8.24 -18.64 -26.34
N THR A 206 9.57 -18.46 -26.41
CA THR A 206 10.42 -19.25 -27.31
C THR A 206 10.39 -20.72 -26.93
N GLY A 207 10.55 -21.05 -25.65
CA GLY A 207 10.52 -22.43 -25.18
C GLY A 207 9.17 -23.11 -25.44
N SER A 208 8.06 -22.42 -25.14
CA SER A 208 6.70 -22.93 -25.42
C SER A 208 6.45 -23.13 -26.91
N THR A 209 6.92 -22.21 -27.75
CA THR A 209 6.79 -22.32 -29.21
C THR A 209 7.58 -23.51 -29.76
N LEU A 210 8.78 -23.78 -29.23
CA LEU A 210 9.57 -24.96 -29.61
C LEU A 210 8.87 -26.26 -29.25
N VAL A 211 8.30 -26.35 -28.04
CA VAL A 211 7.51 -27.52 -27.62
C VAL A 211 6.30 -27.72 -28.53
N ALA A 212 5.50 -26.67 -28.74
CA ALA A 212 4.29 -26.74 -29.58
C ALA A 212 4.58 -27.17 -31.02
N ARG A 213 5.63 -26.60 -31.64
CA ARG A 213 6.03 -26.98 -33.00
C ARG A 213 6.60 -28.40 -33.10
N ALA A 214 7.27 -28.86 -32.06
CA ALA A 214 7.80 -30.21 -32.02
C ALA A 214 6.72 -31.27 -31.74
N THR A 215 5.54 -30.87 -31.23
CA THR A 215 4.37 -31.74 -31.09
C THR A 215 3.50 -31.81 -32.35
N SER A 216 3.70 -30.91 -33.32
CA SER A 216 2.98 -30.96 -34.61
C SER A 216 3.51 -32.10 -35.50
N ALA A 217 2.62 -32.76 -36.25
CA ALA A 217 2.86 -33.98 -37.03
C ALA A 217 3.88 -33.87 -38.19
N THR A 218 4.51 -32.71 -38.37
CA THR A 218 5.39 -32.37 -39.49
C THR A 218 6.88 -32.49 -39.18
N VAL A 219 7.28 -32.88 -37.96
CA VAL A 219 8.70 -32.94 -37.56
C VAL A 219 9.18 -34.39 -37.44
N PRO A 220 10.30 -34.78 -38.09
CA PRO A 220 10.88 -36.11 -37.93
C PRO A 220 11.19 -36.44 -36.46
N PHE A 221 10.91 -37.67 -36.03
CA PHE A 221 10.91 -38.13 -34.63
C PHE A 221 12.12 -37.62 -33.81
N HIS A 222 13.36 -37.86 -34.25
CA HIS A 222 14.58 -37.45 -33.53
C HIS A 222 14.80 -35.93 -33.46
N ARG A 223 14.34 -35.17 -34.46
CA ARG A 223 14.40 -33.69 -34.43
C ARG A 223 13.28 -33.09 -33.58
N GLY A 224 12.18 -33.81 -33.38
CA GLY A 224 11.11 -33.45 -32.46
C GLY A 224 11.57 -33.48 -31.01
N ASP A 225 12.25 -34.55 -30.60
CA ASP A 225 12.66 -34.74 -29.20
C ASP A 225 13.69 -33.70 -28.73
N THR A 226 14.71 -33.40 -29.53
CA THR A 226 15.70 -32.36 -29.19
C THR A 226 15.07 -30.98 -29.03
N ARG A 227 14.10 -30.62 -29.89
CA ARG A 227 13.39 -29.33 -29.81
C ARG A 227 12.50 -29.24 -28.58
N ARG A 228 11.86 -30.34 -28.18
CA ARG A 228 11.06 -30.40 -26.94
C ARG A 228 11.94 -30.22 -25.71
N LEU A 229 13.05 -30.96 -25.64
CA LEU A 229 14.00 -30.86 -24.53
C LEU A 229 14.57 -29.44 -24.41
N LEU A 230 14.99 -28.83 -25.51
CA LEU A 230 15.44 -27.43 -25.52
C LEU A 230 14.32 -26.47 -25.11
N GLY A 231 13.11 -26.67 -25.61
CA GLY A 231 11.95 -25.84 -25.28
C GLY A 231 11.62 -25.88 -23.78
N PHE A 232 11.55 -27.07 -23.20
CA PHE A 232 11.36 -27.24 -21.75
C PHE A 232 12.51 -26.66 -20.94
N ALA A 233 13.76 -26.85 -21.38
CA ALA A 233 14.93 -26.28 -20.70
C ALA A 233 14.88 -24.75 -20.67
N LEU A 234 14.47 -24.09 -21.76
CA LEU A 234 14.31 -22.63 -21.81
C LEU A 234 13.20 -22.13 -20.88
N VAL A 235 12.05 -22.80 -20.85
CA VAL A 235 10.96 -22.47 -19.92
C VAL A 235 11.42 -22.65 -18.47
N ALA A 236 12.07 -23.77 -18.17
CA ALA A 236 12.57 -24.07 -16.83
C ALA A 236 13.62 -23.03 -16.39
N ALA A 237 14.57 -22.69 -17.26
CA ALA A 237 15.57 -21.66 -16.98
C ALA A 237 14.92 -20.29 -16.70
N ALA A 238 13.93 -19.89 -17.50
CA ALA A 238 13.21 -18.63 -17.32
C ALA A 238 12.46 -18.53 -15.98
N VAL A 239 12.06 -19.67 -15.38
CA VAL A 239 11.35 -19.73 -14.09
C VAL A 239 12.33 -19.87 -12.92
N VAL A 240 13.35 -20.73 -13.05
CA VAL A 240 14.20 -21.16 -11.94
C VAL A 240 15.43 -20.28 -11.73
N VAL A 241 16.03 -19.74 -12.81
CA VAL A 241 17.25 -18.94 -12.70
C VAL A 241 16.99 -17.71 -11.82
N PRO A 242 17.78 -17.46 -10.76
CA PRO A 242 17.58 -16.31 -9.89
C PRO A 242 17.82 -15.00 -10.62
N SER A 243 17.11 -13.95 -10.24
CA SER A 243 17.38 -12.61 -10.77
C SER A 243 18.60 -11.98 -10.15
N PRO A 244 19.26 -11.07 -10.88
CA PRO A 244 20.28 -10.20 -10.31
C PRO A 244 19.81 -9.49 -9.02
N PRO A 245 20.69 -9.25 -8.04
CA PRO A 245 20.33 -8.62 -6.77
C PRO A 245 19.64 -7.26 -6.92
N ILE A 246 20.02 -6.50 -7.95
CA ILE A 246 19.49 -5.17 -8.32
C ILE A 246 18.03 -5.18 -8.79
N VAL A 247 17.47 -6.36 -9.10
CA VAL A 247 16.08 -6.48 -9.54
C VAL A 247 15.15 -6.43 -8.32
N PRO A 248 14.24 -5.43 -8.22
CA PRO A 248 13.24 -5.37 -7.16
C PRO A 248 12.26 -6.55 -7.25
N ARG A 249 11.93 -7.13 -6.09
CA ARG A 249 11.10 -8.32 -5.95
C ARG A 249 10.15 -8.18 -4.77
N ALA A 250 8.85 -8.05 -5.03
CA ALA A 250 7.79 -8.01 -4.01
C ALA A 250 7.83 -9.18 -3.00
N ARG A 251 8.35 -10.36 -3.41
CA ARG A 251 8.50 -11.52 -2.52
C ARG A 251 9.51 -11.33 -1.39
N ARG A 252 10.37 -10.30 -1.44
CA ARG A 252 11.32 -9.96 -0.37
C ARG A 252 10.66 -9.17 0.78
N CYS A 253 9.40 -8.77 0.62
CA CYS A 253 8.65 -8.09 1.66
C CYS A 253 7.56 -9.02 2.24
N LEU A 254 7.27 -8.85 3.53
CA LEU A 254 6.15 -9.49 4.18
C LEU A 254 4.87 -8.75 3.79
N ARG A 255 3.83 -9.50 3.41
CA ARG A 255 2.50 -8.94 3.05
C ARG A 255 1.40 -9.38 4.00
N ARG A 256 1.79 -10.01 5.10
CA ARG A 256 0.93 -10.38 6.22
C ARG A 256 1.63 -9.93 7.49
N PRO A 257 0.90 -9.34 8.44
CA PRO A 257 1.51 -8.87 9.67
C PRO A 257 2.01 -10.07 10.48
N PRO A 258 3.25 -10.02 11.01
CA PRO A 258 3.79 -11.10 11.85
C PRO A 258 3.12 -11.15 13.24
N ASP A 259 2.55 -10.03 13.69
CA ASP A 259 1.84 -9.89 14.95
C ASP A 259 0.70 -8.86 14.82
N SER A 260 -0.22 -8.85 15.78
CA SER A 260 -1.38 -7.95 15.77
C SER A 260 -0.98 -6.48 15.88
N ARG A 261 0.05 -6.16 16.66
CA ARG A 261 0.51 -4.78 16.90
C ARG A 261 1.04 -4.12 15.63
N SER A 262 1.67 -4.90 14.76
CA SER A 262 2.22 -4.45 13.48
C SER A 262 1.15 -3.90 12.55
N ALA A 263 -0.08 -4.42 12.61
CA ALA A 263 -1.20 -4.01 11.75
C ALA A 263 -2.08 -2.89 12.35
N VAL A 264 -1.99 -2.63 13.66
CA VAL A 264 -2.78 -1.59 14.34
C VAL A 264 -2.45 -0.22 13.76
N GLU A 265 -3.47 0.60 13.51
CA GLU A 265 -3.28 1.97 13.03
C GLU A 265 -2.75 2.88 14.16
N PRO A 266 -1.81 3.81 13.89
CA PRO A 266 -1.38 4.81 14.85
C PRO A 266 -2.54 5.70 15.30
N ALA A 267 -2.57 6.08 16.59
CA ALA A 267 -3.61 6.93 17.16
C ALA A 267 -3.70 8.31 16.46
N SER A 268 -2.59 8.81 15.91
CA SER A 268 -2.53 10.06 15.15
C SER A 268 -3.27 10.02 13.80
N LEU A 269 -3.68 8.83 13.31
CA LEU A 269 -4.40 8.72 12.04
C LEU A 269 -5.85 9.21 12.15
N ALA A 270 -6.53 8.92 13.26
CA ALA A 270 -7.93 9.28 13.46
C ALA A 270 -8.20 10.80 13.40
N PRO A 271 -7.44 11.66 14.12
CA PRO A 271 -7.66 13.11 14.10
C PRO A 271 -7.10 13.81 12.86
N LEU A 272 -6.43 13.08 11.95
CA LEU A 272 -5.87 13.68 10.75
C LEU A 272 -6.98 14.31 9.90
N ALA A 273 -6.76 15.54 9.43
CA ALA A 273 -7.75 16.23 8.62
C ALA A 273 -8.06 15.43 7.33
N GLU A 274 -9.34 15.39 6.95
CA GLU A 274 -9.73 14.83 5.66
C GLU A 274 -9.14 15.70 4.54
N PRO A 275 -8.72 15.11 3.41
CA PRO A 275 -8.20 15.89 2.29
C PRO A 275 -9.28 16.78 1.68
N GLU A 276 -8.92 18.05 1.40
CA GLU A 276 -9.81 19.02 0.76
C GLU A 276 -10.21 18.55 -0.67
N GLY A 277 -11.52 18.34 -0.89
CA GLY A 277 -12.17 17.97 -2.17
C GLY A 277 -11.77 16.56 -2.70
N TYR A 278 -12.68 15.64 -3.04
CA TYR A 278 -14.00 15.76 -3.65
C TYR A 278 -15.02 14.84 -2.97
N PHE A 279 -15.69 15.28 -1.90
CA PHE A 279 -16.95 14.65 -1.49
C PHE A 279 -18.08 15.42 -2.17
N LEU A 280 -18.63 14.87 -3.25
CA LEU A 280 -20.03 15.11 -3.59
C LEU A 280 -20.68 13.75 -3.85
N PRO A 281 -21.36 13.16 -2.86
CA PRO A 281 -22.56 12.41 -3.19
C PRO A 281 -23.54 13.41 -3.83
N LEU A 282 -24.06 13.09 -5.01
CA LEU A 282 -25.30 13.70 -5.46
C LEU A 282 -26.36 13.34 -4.41
N ASP A 283 -26.74 14.30 -3.58
CA ASP A 283 -28.05 14.22 -2.96
C ASP A 283 -29.04 14.20 -4.12
N SER A 284 -29.78 13.09 -4.20
CA SER A 284 -31.00 13.01 -4.97
C SER A 284 -31.93 14.12 -4.46
N GLU A 285 -32.03 15.20 -5.22
CA GLU A 285 -33.18 16.09 -5.18
C GLU A 285 -34.43 15.24 -5.43
N ASN A 286 -35.07 14.80 -4.35
CA ASN A 286 -36.49 14.53 -4.31
C ASN A 286 -37.05 15.37 -3.17
N GLY A 287 -37.28 16.64 -3.51
CA GLY A 287 -37.93 17.62 -2.66
C GLY A 287 -38.57 18.67 -3.57
N SER A 288 -39.57 18.27 -4.36
CA SER A 288 -40.50 19.24 -4.96
C SER A 288 -41.19 20.03 -3.84
N PRO A 289 -41.21 21.36 -3.90
CA PRO A 289 -42.15 22.15 -3.11
C PRO A 289 -43.45 22.35 -3.91
N ALA A 290 -44.57 22.17 -3.20
CA ALA A 290 -45.94 22.65 -3.45
C ALA A 290 -46.57 22.42 -4.83
#